data_AF-A0A932M122-F1
#
_entry.id   AF-A0A932M122-F1
#
_cell.length_a   1.000
_cell.length_b   1.000
_cell.length_c   1.000
_cell.angle_alpha   90.00
_cell.angle_beta   90.00
_cell.angle_gamma   90.00
#
_symmetry.space_group_name_H-M   'P 1'
#
loop_
_entity.id
_entity.type
_entity.pdbx_description
1 polymer ?
#
loop_
_entity_poly.entity_id
_entity_poly.type
_entity_poly.pdbx_seq_one_letter_code
_entity_poly.pdbx_strand_id
1 'polypeptide(L)'
;MPKKSKIGELASKETKAEFGEELSSYTSLTVAEIKALFPTKSDRDELVELLRIVNSTADENSKKAELIEKIGKVSGAVVKLAKTFASGL
;
A
#
# COMPACT_ATOMS: atom_id res chain seq x y z
N MET A 1 11.67 23.33 -12.29
CA MET A 1 11.49 21.99 -11.68
C MET A 1 12.87 21.50 -11.23
N PRO A 2 13.11 21.21 -9.93
CA PRO A 2 14.42 20.73 -9.51
C PRO A 2 14.60 19.30 -10.05
N LYS A 3 15.61 19.08 -10.90
CA LYS A 3 16.01 17.74 -11.32
C LYS A 3 16.50 17.00 -10.07
N LYS A 4 15.80 15.93 -9.67
CA LYS A 4 16.26 15.06 -8.59
C LYS A 4 17.70 14.62 -8.92
N SER A 5 18.61 14.77 -7.96
CA SER A 5 19.99 14.32 -8.16
C SER A 5 20.01 12.80 -8.36
N LYS A 6 21.00 12.28 -9.09
CA LYS A 6 21.17 10.83 -9.31
C LYS A 6 21.16 10.03 -7.99
N ILE A 7 21.61 10.64 -6.89
CA ILE A 7 21.60 10.07 -5.53
C ILE A 7 20.16 9.99 -4.98
N GLY A 8 19.37 11.04 -5.15
CA GLY A 8 17.95 11.04 -4.73
C GLY A 8 17.10 10.05 -5.53
N GLU A 9 17.45 9.79 -6.79
CA GLU A 9 16.79 8.74 -7.59
C GLU A 9 17.17 7.33 -7.14
N LEU A 10 18.44 7.09 -6.80
CA LEU A 10 18.91 5.81 -6.28
C LEU A 10 18.31 5.50 -4.91
N ALA A 11 18.38 6.44 -3.96
CA ALA A 11 17.76 6.29 -2.63
C ALA A 11 16.24 6.07 -2.74
N SER A 12 15.56 6.81 -3.63
CA SER A 12 14.12 6.61 -3.85
C SER A 12 13.80 5.25 -4.49
N LYS A 13 14.71 4.62 -5.23
CA LYS A 13 14.51 3.28 -5.81
C LYS A 13 14.72 2.19 -4.77
N GLU A 14 15.74 2.33 -3.94
CA GLU A 14 16.10 1.41 -2.87
C GLU A 14 14.99 1.35 -1.81
N THR A 15 14.54 2.49 -1.29
CA THR A 15 13.40 2.55 -0.36
C THR A 15 12.11 1.97 -0.96
N LYS A 16 11.88 2.13 -2.28
CA LYS A 16 10.72 1.53 -2.94
C LYS A 16 10.84 0.01 -3.11
N ALA A 17 12.07 -0.51 -3.20
CA ALA A 17 12.32 -1.94 -3.31
C ALA A 17 12.06 -2.62 -1.97
N GLU A 18 12.70 -2.15 -0.91
CA GLU A 18 12.48 -2.63 0.46
C GLU A 18 11.00 -2.59 0.85
N PHE A 19 10.33 -1.48 0.54
CA PHE A 19 8.91 -1.32 0.82
C PHE A 19 8.02 -2.31 0.05
N GLY A 20 8.34 -2.57 -1.22
CA GLY A 20 7.56 -3.53 -2.01
C GLY A 20 7.77 -4.96 -1.53
N GLU A 21 8.99 -5.29 -1.09
CA GLU A 21 9.31 -6.59 -0.48
C GLU A 21 8.53 -6.81 0.81
N GLU A 22 8.53 -5.83 1.72
CA GLU A 22 7.76 -5.87 2.96
C GLU A 22 6.26 -6.07 2.68
N LEU A 23 5.68 -5.32 1.75
CA LEU A 23 4.25 -5.43 1.44
C LEU A 23 3.85 -6.71 0.69
N SER A 24 4.76 -7.28 -0.11
CA SER A 24 4.54 -8.58 -0.74
C SER A 24 4.48 -9.73 0.27
N SER A 25 5.03 -9.55 1.47
CA SER A 25 4.90 -10.54 2.56
C SER A 25 3.50 -10.56 3.19
N TYR A 26 2.75 -9.45 3.08
CA TYR A 26 1.42 -9.29 3.66
C TYR A 26 0.28 -9.49 2.66
N THR A 27 0.59 -9.68 1.38
CA THR A 27 -0.41 -9.77 0.30
C THR A 27 0.00 -10.80 -0.73
N SER A 28 -0.95 -11.30 -1.53
CA SER A 28 -0.63 -12.17 -2.68
C SER A 28 -0.05 -11.41 -3.88
N LEU A 29 0.21 -10.10 -3.75
CA LEU A 29 0.72 -9.26 -4.84
C LEU A 29 2.25 -9.28 -4.86
N THR A 30 2.82 -9.33 -6.06
CA THR A 30 4.25 -9.18 -6.25
C THR A 30 4.71 -7.74 -6.01
N VAL A 31 6.00 -7.56 -5.72
CA VAL A 31 6.66 -6.26 -5.61
C VAL A 31 6.40 -5.37 -6.83
N ALA A 32 6.35 -5.95 -8.03
CA ALA A 32 6.10 -5.22 -9.27
C ALA A 32 4.65 -4.71 -9.35
N GLU A 33 3.68 -5.54 -8.99
CA GLU A 33 2.26 -5.16 -8.95
C GLU A 33 1.99 -4.10 -7.89
N ILE A 34 2.59 -4.22 -6.70
CA ILE A 34 2.49 -3.20 -5.64
C ILE A 34 3.05 -1.86 -6.14
N LYS A 35 4.21 -1.86 -6.81
CA LYS A 35 4.79 -0.61 -7.37
C LYS A 35 3.93 -0.01 -8.49
N ALA A 36 3.24 -0.83 -9.27
CA ALA A 36 2.36 -0.38 -10.34
C ALA A 36 1.05 0.21 -9.79
N LEU A 37 0.43 -0.44 -8.81
CA LEU A 37 -0.82 -0.02 -8.19
C LEU A 37 -0.62 1.18 -7.23
N PHE A 38 0.54 1.23 -6.56
CA PHE A 38 0.88 2.23 -5.55
C PHE A 38 2.19 2.96 -5.90
N PRO A 39 2.20 3.78 -6.98
CA PRO A 39 3.41 4.40 -7.48
C PRO A 39 3.92 5.55 -6.60
N THR A 40 3.02 6.26 -5.91
CA THR A 40 3.37 7.39 -5.05
C THR A 40 3.65 6.95 -3.61
N LYS A 41 4.32 7.81 -2.83
CA LYS A 41 4.57 7.52 -1.41
C LYS A 41 3.25 7.55 -0.62
N SER A 42 2.38 8.52 -0.88
CA SER A 42 1.06 8.61 -0.23
C SER A 42 0.26 7.33 -0.44
N ASP A 43 0.16 6.85 -1.68
CA ASP A 43 -0.54 5.60 -2.00
C ASP A 43 -0.03 4.40 -1.19
N ARG A 44 1.29 4.34 -1.05
CA ARG A 44 1.98 3.29 -0.30
C ARG A 44 1.70 3.39 1.20
N ASP A 45 1.75 4.59 1.76
CA ASP A 45 1.44 4.84 3.17
C ASP A 45 -0.02 4.46 3.49
N GLU A 46 -0.97 4.73 2.57
CA GLU A 46 -2.37 4.29 2.70
C GLU A 46 -2.50 2.75 2.70
N LEU A 47 -1.75 2.08 1.82
CA LEU A 47 -1.75 0.62 1.75
C LEU A 47 -1.18 -0.01 3.03
N VAL A 48 -0.13 0.56 3.62
CA VAL A 48 0.43 0.10 4.89
C VAL A 48 -0.60 0.21 6.01
N GLU A 49 -1.28 1.35 6.11
CA GLU A 49 -2.29 1.55 7.15
C GLU A 49 -3.44 0.55 7.00
N LEU A 50 -3.89 0.31 5.76
CA LEU A 50 -4.90 -0.72 5.48
C LEU A 50 -4.44 -2.11 5.92
N LEU A 51 -3.22 -2.52 5.53
CA LEU A 51 -2.69 -3.84 5.85
C LEU A 51 -2.43 -4.01 7.34
N ARG A 52 -2.05 -2.94 8.05
CA ARG A 52 -1.90 -2.93 9.51
C ARG A 52 -3.22 -3.26 10.20
N ILE A 53 -4.33 -2.66 9.75
CA ILE A 53 -5.65 -2.91 10.33
C ILE A 53 -6.09 -4.35 10.04
N VAL A 54 -5.98 -4.79 8.77
CA VAL A 54 -6.42 -6.12 8.32
C VAL A 54 -5.63 -7.25 8.98
N ASN A 55 -4.31 -7.10 9.09
CA ASN A 55 -3.41 -8.09 9.70
C ASN A 55 -3.27 -7.95 11.22
N SER A 56 -3.97 -7.00 11.85
CA SER A 56 -3.97 -6.89 13.32
C SER A 56 -4.53 -8.16 13.97
N THR A 57 -4.15 -8.41 15.23
CA THR A 57 -4.66 -9.54 16.01
C THR A 57 -6.03 -9.26 16.64
N ALA A 58 -6.63 -8.09 16.38
CA ALA A 58 -7.96 -7.74 16.86
C ALA A 58 -9.04 -8.61 16.19
N ASP A 59 -10.21 -8.70 16.81
CA ASP A 59 -11.34 -9.40 16.21
C ASP A 59 -11.91 -8.62 15.00
N GLU A 60 -12.73 -9.30 14.19
CA GLU A 60 -13.28 -8.72 12.98
C GLU A 60 -14.11 -7.46 13.21
N ASN A 61 -14.83 -7.35 14.33
CA ASN A 61 -15.67 -6.19 14.60
C ASN A 61 -14.81 -4.98 14.96
N SER A 62 -13.76 -5.17 15.76
CA SER A 62 -12.77 -4.13 16.03
C SER A 62 -12.04 -3.67 14.76
N LYS A 63 -11.67 -4.60 13.86
CA LYS A 63 -11.07 -4.26 12.56
C LYS A 63 -12.01 -3.42 11.70
N LYS A 64 -13.29 -3.78 11.64
CA LYS A 64 -14.31 -3.02 10.90
C LYS A 64 -14.50 -1.62 11.48
N ALA A 65 -14.54 -1.51 12.82
CA ALA A 65 -14.66 -0.22 13.49
C ALA A 65 -13.46 0.70 13.18
N GLU A 66 -12.24 0.17 13.24
CA GLU A 66 -11.03 0.93 12.92
C GLU A 66 -10.98 1.33 11.43
N LEU A 67 -11.41 0.45 10.52
CA LEU A 67 -11.55 0.79 9.10
C LEU A 67 -12.54 1.92 8.86
N ILE A 68 -13.68 1.92 9.56
CA ILE A 68 -14.69 2.99 9.44
C ILE A 68 -14.10 4.32 9.93
N GLU A 69 -13.43 4.32 11.08
CA GLU A 69 -12.80 5.52 11.64
C GLU A 69 -11.72 6.09 10.71
N LYS A 70 -10.96 5.21 10.06
CA LYS A 70 -9.81 5.60 9.22
C LYS A 70 -10.10 5.61 7.73
N ILE A 71 -11.36 5.46 7.31
CA ILE A 71 -11.70 5.27 5.89
C ILE A 71 -11.17 6.38 5.00
N GLY A 72 -11.16 7.63 5.47
CA GLY A 72 -10.59 8.77 4.74
C GLY A 72 -9.10 8.63 4.42
N LYS A 73 -8.36 7.85 5.21
CA LYS A 73 -6.91 7.59 5.03
C LYS A 73 -6.61 6.31 4.27
N VAL A 74 -7.55 5.39 4.13
CA VAL A 74 -7.31 4.08 3.48
C VAL A 74 -8.15 3.84 2.23
N SER A 75 -9.13 4.71 1.96
CA SER A 75 -10.10 4.55 0.87
C SER A 75 -9.46 4.42 -0.51
N GLY A 76 -8.38 5.15 -0.80
CA GLY A 76 -7.66 5.05 -2.06
C GLY A 76 -7.08 3.66 -2.28
N ALA A 77 -6.47 3.10 -1.24
CA ALA A 77 -5.94 1.74 -1.27
C ALA A 77 -7.04 0.68 -1.41
N VAL A 78 -8.14 0.81 -0.67
CA VAL A 78 -9.30 -0.09 -0.77
C VAL A 78 -9.85 -0.13 -2.19
N VAL A 79 -10.09 1.02 -2.81
CA VAL A 79 -10.65 1.09 -4.17
C VAL A 79 -9.69 0.49 -5.20
N LYS A 80 -8.38 0.75 -5.07
CA LYS A 80 -7.38 0.18 -5.98
C LYS A 80 -7.31 -1.33 -5.90
N LEU A 81 -7.25 -1.89 -4.68
CA LEU A 81 -7.25 -3.35 -4.48
C LEU A 81 -8.54 -3.97 -4.98
N ALA A 82 -9.70 -3.38 -4.65
CA ALA A 82 -10.99 -3.85 -5.12
C ALA A 82 -11.06 -3.89 -6.66
N LYS A 83 -10.54 -2.86 -7.34
CA LYS A 83 -10.42 -2.86 -8.81
C LYS A 83 -9.50 -3.96 -9.31
N THR A 84 -8.33 -4.17 -8.71
CA THR A 84 -7.40 -5.22 -9.11
C THR A 84 -8.04 -6.60 -9.00
N PHE A 85 -8.72 -6.91 -7.91
CA PHE A 85 -9.37 -8.21 -7.72
C PHE A 85 -10.65 -8.35 -8.55
N ALA A 86 -11.43 -7.28 -8.75
CA ALA A 86 -12.61 -7.30 -9.60
C ALA A 86 -12.27 -7.41 -11.09
N SER A 87 -11.11 -6.90 -11.52
CA SER A 87 -10.60 -7.05 -12.89
C SER A 87 -9.92 -8.40 -13.13
N GLY A 88 -9.88 -9.27 -12.11
CA GLY A 88 -9.32 -10.62 -12.13
C GLY A 88 -10.36 -11.74 -12.26
N LEU A 89 -11.54 -11.44 -12.84
CA LEU A 89 -12.53 -12.40 -13.39
C LEU A 89 -12.84 -12.03 -14.84
#